data_AF-A0A453PPX8-F1
#
_entry.id   AF-A0A453PPX8-F1
#
_cell.length_a   1.000
_cell.length_b   1.000
_cell.length_c   1.000
_cell.angle_alpha   90.00
_cell.angle_beta   90.00
_cell.angle_gamma   90.00
#
_symmetry.space_group_name_H-M   'P 1'
#
loop_
_entity.id
_entity.type
_entity.pdbx_description
1 polymer ?
#
loop_
_entity_poly.entity_id
_entity_poly.type
_entity_poly.pdbx_seq_one_letter_code
_entity_poly.pdbx_strand_id
1 'polypeptide(L)'
;ICSSVDLSWGESTSLLLAVLESVLRVKAYLPKALNEFLEFIDYFSRSFLSNRDVNAGASKLFYGQGGFSSEISPPIASVLHLYATGLHFSRQQMGSEDQPSMSVDFLKNEKNLQTLNNALGTLERIFCVTDGKSSKHDNLGKYSSTLTDARHPNKKDSYSCSQSREHINFLAYLDSLEFVCKILLQPANAVWESFFKEKTVPTSGKMTCVLMALNQFIDSSLFAYSCTKMSDEEKERLNKTLLRALVSAIKISFVTKEAIQKSLYSINCAISSTWIKLEDFKYLIPSIGNIGVTLYNIGHFEE
;
A
#
# COMPACT_ATOMS: atom_id res chain seq x y z
N ILE A 1 -22.37 -3.99 -13.27
CA ILE A 1 -23.21 -4.36 -12.10
C ILE A 1 -22.98 -3.37 -10.97
N CYS A 2 -21.83 -3.36 -10.30
CA CYS A 2 -21.56 -2.42 -9.20
C CYS A 2 -21.72 -0.94 -9.58
N SER A 3 -21.32 -0.54 -10.80
CA SER A 3 -21.51 0.81 -11.33
C SER A 3 -22.96 1.24 -11.57
N SER A 4 -23.90 0.29 -11.59
CA SER A 4 -25.31 0.53 -11.89
C SER A 4 -26.21 0.42 -10.66
N VAL A 5 -25.64 0.15 -9.47
CA VAL A 5 -26.39 0.06 -8.22
C VAL A 5 -26.64 1.46 -7.68
N ASP A 6 -27.91 1.80 -7.49
CA ASP A 6 -28.30 3.00 -6.77
C ASP A 6 -28.08 2.81 -5.26
N LEU A 7 -27.15 3.58 -4.69
CA LEU A 7 -26.82 3.52 -3.27
C LEU A 7 -27.89 4.13 -2.36
N SER A 8 -28.87 4.84 -2.90
CA SER A 8 -30.02 5.35 -2.13
C SER A 8 -31.02 4.24 -1.76
N TRP A 9 -30.90 3.08 -2.40
CA TRP A 9 -31.76 1.93 -2.14
C TRP A 9 -31.30 1.17 -0.89
N GLY A 10 -32.21 0.87 0.03
CA GLY A 10 -31.89 0.25 1.33
C GLY A 10 -31.21 -1.13 1.25
N GLU A 11 -31.41 -1.87 0.17
CA GLU A 11 -30.80 -3.20 -0.06
C GLU A 11 -29.53 -3.16 -0.92
N SER A 12 -29.09 -1.97 -1.35
CA SER A 12 -27.92 -1.80 -2.23
C SER A 12 -26.64 -2.37 -1.61
N THR A 13 -26.43 -2.15 -0.32
CA THR A 13 -25.29 -2.68 0.44
C THR A 13 -25.27 -4.20 0.44
N SER A 14 -26.40 -4.87 0.74
CA SER A 14 -26.48 -6.33 0.73
C SER A 14 -26.23 -6.92 -0.66
N LEU A 15 -26.76 -6.27 -1.71
CA LEU A 15 -26.55 -6.70 -3.09
C LEU A 15 -25.07 -6.59 -3.48
N LEU A 16 -24.42 -5.46 -3.17
CA LEU A 16 -23.01 -5.24 -3.47
C LEU A 16 -22.10 -6.26 -2.75
N LEU A 17 -22.39 -6.54 -1.48
CA LEU A 17 -21.64 -7.54 -0.72
C LEU A 17 -21.89 -8.96 -1.22
N ALA A 18 -23.11 -9.29 -1.65
CA ALA A 18 -23.42 -10.58 -2.27
C ALA A 18 -22.69 -10.77 -3.61
N VAL A 19 -22.62 -9.73 -4.44
CA VAL A 19 -21.83 -9.74 -5.68
C VAL A 19 -20.34 -9.95 -5.38
N LEU A 20 -19.80 -9.19 -4.42
CA LEU A 20 -18.40 -9.33 -4.01
C LEU A 20 -18.11 -10.74 -3.49
N GLU A 21 -18.95 -11.27 -2.61
CA GLU A 21 -18.82 -12.62 -2.07
C GLU A 21 -18.90 -13.69 -3.17
N SER A 22 -19.80 -13.52 -4.14
CA SER A 22 -19.88 -14.42 -5.30
C SER A 22 -18.57 -14.42 -6.08
N VAL A 23 -17.99 -13.26 -6.37
CA VAL A 23 -16.71 -13.15 -7.09
C VAL A 23 -15.57 -13.79 -6.31
N LEU A 24 -15.49 -13.57 -4.99
CA LEU A 24 -14.51 -14.19 -4.11
C LEU A 24 -14.62 -15.73 -4.06
N ARG A 25 -15.80 -16.29 -4.38
CA ARG A 25 -16.04 -17.74 -4.44
C ARG A 25 -15.77 -18.37 -5.81
N VAL A 26 -15.51 -17.60 -6.87
CA VAL A 26 -15.21 -18.13 -8.22
C VAL A 26 -13.77 -18.65 -8.28
N LYS A 27 -13.56 -19.86 -7.75
CA LYS A 27 -12.24 -20.48 -7.57
C LYS A 27 -11.66 -21.12 -8.83
N ALA A 28 -12.50 -21.73 -9.67
CA ALA A 28 -12.06 -22.57 -10.80
C ALA A 28 -11.37 -21.80 -11.95
N TYR A 29 -11.58 -20.48 -12.02
CA TYR A 29 -11.04 -19.63 -13.08
C TYR A 29 -9.93 -18.68 -12.58
N LEU A 30 -9.64 -18.67 -11.28
CA LEU A 30 -8.74 -17.70 -10.67
C LEU A 30 -7.34 -17.67 -11.31
N PRO A 31 -6.69 -18.81 -11.65
CA PRO A 31 -5.37 -18.75 -12.30
C PRO A 31 -5.39 -18.12 -13.71
N LYS A 32 -6.53 -18.15 -14.40
CA LYS A 32 -6.67 -17.59 -15.77
C LYS A 32 -7.17 -16.15 -15.77
N ALA A 33 -7.85 -15.72 -14.71
CA ALA A 33 -8.48 -14.41 -14.58
C ALA A 33 -7.98 -13.65 -13.34
N LEU A 34 -6.74 -13.92 -12.92
CA LEU A 34 -6.19 -13.42 -11.66
C LEU A 34 -6.09 -11.89 -11.64
N ASN A 35 -5.64 -11.30 -12.75
CA ASN A 35 -5.46 -9.86 -12.83
C ASN A 35 -6.82 -9.16 -12.89
N GLU A 36 -7.77 -9.68 -13.66
CA GLU A 36 -9.15 -9.20 -13.74
C GLU A 36 -9.85 -9.29 -12.38
N PHE A 37 -9.58 -10.36 -11.63
CA PHE A 37 -10.04 -10.50 -10.26
C PHE A 37 -9.46 -9.38 -9.37
N LEU A 38 -8.14 -9.14 -9.40
CA LEU A 38 -7.52 -8.10 -8.59
C LEU A 38 -7.93 -6.68 -9.02
N GLU A 39 -8.13 -6.44 -10.31
CA GLU A 39 -8.70 -5.19 -10.86
C GLU A 39 -10.11 -4.97 -10.35
N PHE A 40 -10.94 -6.01 -10.29
CA PHE A 40 -12.27 -5.92 -9.70
C PHE A 40 -12.21 -5.58 -8.20
N ILE A 41 -11.28 -6.19 -7.45
CA ILE A 41 -11.09 -5.89 -6.03
C ILE A 41 -10.67 -4.43 -5.82
N ASP A 42 -9.73 -3.94 -6.63
CA ASP A 42 -9.29 -2.53 -6.61
C ASP A 42 -10.47 -1.59 -6.92
N TYR A 43 -11.14 -1.83 -8.05
CA TYR A 43 -12.30 -1.06 -8.49
C TYR A 43 -13.38 -1.00 -7.42
N PHE A 44 -13.76 -2.16 -6.84
CA PHE A 44 -14.79 -2.24 -5.81
C PHE A 44 -14.38 -1.42 -4.58
N SER A 45 -13.16 -1.62 -4.10
CA SER A 45 -12.64 -0.98 -2.88
C SER A 45 -12.57 0.55 -3.02
N ARG A 46 -12.20 1.05 -4.20
CA ARG A 46 -12.16 2.49 -4.48
C ARG A 46 -13.56 3.09 -4.68
N SER A 47 -14.42 2.39 -5.41
CA SER A 47 -15.75 2.90 -5.79
C SER A 47 -16.67 3.11 -4.59
N PHE A 48 -16.55 2.23 -3.58
CA PHE A 48 -17.40 2.29 -2.39
C PHE A 48 -16.68 2.80 -1.17
N LEU A 49 -15.51 3.44 -1.35
CA LEU A 49 -14.69 3.90 -0.24
C LEU A 49 -15.44 4.86 0.69
N SER A 50 -16.46 5.58 0.20
CA SER A 50 -17.33 6.50 0.95
C SER A 50 -18.50 5.83 1.70
N ASN A 51 -18.75 4.53 1.50
CA ASN A 51 -19.87 3.81 2.11
C ASN A 51 -19.39 2.96 3.30
N ARG A 52 -19.77 3.38 4.51
CA ARG A 52 -19.31 2.77 5.77
C ARG A 52 -19.69 1.29 5.90
N ASP A 53 -20.90 0.92 5.49
CA ASP A 53 -21.42 -0.44 5.66
C ASP A 53 -20.84 -1.39 4.62
N VAL A 54 -20.70 -0.93 3.37
CA VAL A 54 -19.99 -1.67 2.31
C VAL A 54 -18.53 -1.89 2.70
N ASN A 55 -17.84 -0.87 3.21
CA ASN A 55 -16.45 -1.01 3.68
C ASN A 55 -16.32 -2.05 4.80
N ALA A 56 -17.24 -2.04 5.77
CA ALA A 56 -17.24 -2.99 6.87
C ALA A 56 -17.46 -4.44 6.39
N GLY A 57 -18.44 -4.65 5.51
CA GLY A 57 -18.73 -5.95 4.92
C GLY A 57 -17.59 -6.47 4.04
N ALA A 58 -17.08 -5.63 3.14
CA ALA A 58 -15.99 -5.99 2.23
C ALA A 58 -14.68 -6.28 2.96
N SER A 59 -14.32 -5.46 3.96
CA SER A 59 -13.17 -5.74 4.83
C SER A 59 -13.27 -7.10 5.51
N LYS A 60 -14.44 -7.44 6.07
CA LYS A 60 -14.69 -8.75 6.70
C LYS A 60 -14.57 -9.90 5.69
N LEU A 61 -15.11 -9.73 4.48
CA LEU A 61 -15.02 -10.73 3.42
C LEU A 61 -13.56 -10.96 3.01
N PHE A 62 -12.78 -9.90 2.82
CA PHE A 62 -11.36 -10.00 2.42
C PHE A 62 -10.50 -10.65 3.50
N TYR A 63 -10.65 -10.26 4.78
CA TYR A 63 -9.96 -10.96 5.88
C TYR A 63 -10.40 -12.42 6.02
N GLY A 64 -11.68 -12.73 5.80
CA GLY A 64 -12.20 -14.10 5.85
C GLY A 64 -11.59 -15.00 4.77
N GLN A 65 -11.43 -14.46 3.55
CA GLN A 65 -10.80 -15.20 2.45
C GLN A 65 -9.30 -15.37 2.64
N GLY A 66 -8.60 -14.37 3.18
CA GLY A 66 -7.17 -14.44 3.43
C GLY A 66 -6.77 -15.22 4.69
N GLY A 67 -7.72 -15.51 5.59
CA GLY A 67 -7.45 -16.19 6.86
C GLY A 67 -7.76 -17.70 6.92
N PHE A 68 -8.60 -18.25 6.03
CA PHE A 68 -9.18 -19.59 6.25
C PHE A 68 -9.43 -20.48 5.03
N SER A 69 -9.02 -20.12 3.81
CA SER A 69 -9.09 -21.06 2.69
C SER A 69 -7.69 -21.55 2.31
N SER A 70 -7.46 -22.87 2.37
CA SER A 70 -6.23 -23.54 1.92
C SER A 70 -5.99 -23.43 0.40
N GLU A 71 -6.70 -22.54 -0.28
CA GLU A 71 -6.92 -22.53 -1.73
C GLU A 71 -6.54 -21.20 -2.40
N ILE A 72 -6.41 -20.10 -1.64
CA ILE A 72 -5.89 -18.83 -2.16
C ILE A 72 -4.38 -18.79 -1.87
N SER A 73 -3.58 -18.54 -2.91
CA SER A 73 -2.14 -18.47 -2.75
C SER A 73 -1.74 -17.31 -1.81
N PRO A 74 -0.67 -17.46 -1.00
CA PRO A 74 -0.22 -16.43 -0.06
C PRO A 74 -0.05 -15.01 -0.63
N PRO A 75 0.45 -14.83 -1.89
CA PRO A 75 0.50 -13.52 -2.51
C PRO A 75 -0.88 -12.86 -2.63
N ILE A 76 -1.90 -13.61 -3.06
CA ILE A 76 -3.24 -13.09 -3.32
C ILE A 76 -3.92 -12.75 -1.98
N ALA A 77 -3.78 -13.64 -1.00
CA ALA A 77 -4.25 -13.38 0.36
C ALA A 77 -3.63 -12.09 0.92
N SER A 78 -2.35 -11.84 0.66
CA SER A 78 -1.66 -10.62 1.11
C SER A 78 -2.23 -9.36 0.45
N VAL A 79 -2.49 -9.38 -0.86
CA VAL A 79 -3.15 -8.26 -1.55
C VAL A 79 -4.56 -8.01 -0.99
N LEU A 80 -5.35 -9.06 -0.78
CA LEU A 80 -6.67 -8.95 -0.15
C LEU A 80 -6.57 -8.36 1.26
N HIS A 81 -5.56 -8.75 2.04
CA HIS A 81 -5.32 -8.18 3.37
C HIS A 81 -4.95 -6.70 3.33
N LEU A 82 -4.23 -6.21 2.31
CA LEU A 82 -3.97 -4.78 2.14
C LEU A 82 -5.28 -4.00 1.90
N TYR A 83 -6.15 -4.46 0.99
CA TYR A 83 -7.47 -3.86 0.78
C TYR A 83 -8.36 -3.95 2.02
N ALA A 84 -8.39 -5.11 2.68
CA ALA A 84 -9.19 -5.33 3.89
C ALA A 84 -8.82 -4.32 4.99
N THR A 85 -7.51 -4.08 5.14
CA THR A 85 -6.94 -3.16 6.11
C THR A 85 -7.28 -1.72 5.76
N GLY A 86 -7.10 -1.32 4.49
CA GLY A 86 -7.49 0.03 4.03
C GLY A 86 -8.98 0.32 4.24
N LEU A 87 -9.87 -0.62 3.87
CA LEU A 87 -11.31 -0.48 4.07
C LEU A 87 -11.73 -0.45 5.54
N HIS A 88 -11.04 -1.23 6.38
CA HIS A 88 -11.28 -1.19 7.82
C HIS A 88 -10.98 0.20 8.40
N PHE A 89 -9.85 0.77 8.02
CA PHE A 89 -9.40 2.07 8.54
C PHE A 89 -10.17 3.25 7.94
N SER A 90 -10.56 3.19 6.66
CA SER A 90 -11.41 4.23 6.07
C SER A 90 -12.75 4.35 6.80
N ARG A 91 -13.32 3.22 7.24
CA ARG A 91 -14.55 3.18 8.06
C ARG A 91 -14.38 3.94 9.39
N GLN A 92 -13.22 3.82 10.03
CA GLN A 92 -12.94 4.51 11.29
C GLN A 92 -12.85 6.03 11.07
N GLN A 93 -12.36 6.47 9.92
CA GLN A 93 -12.19 7.88 9.56
C GLN A 93 -13.52 8.62 9.31
N MET A 94 -14.58 7.92 8.91
CA MET A 94 -15.92 8.50 8.66
C MET A 94 -16.73 8.77 9.93
N GLY A 95 -16.25 8.34 11.09
CA GLY A 95 -17.05 8.25 12.31
C GLY A 95 -17.03 9.46 13.24
N SER A 96 -16.33 10.56 12.93
CA SER A 96 -16.20 11.68 13.89
C SER A 96 -16.33 13.05 13.24
N GLU A 97 -17.54 13.61 13.24
CA GLU A 97 -17.71 15.07 13.17
C GLU A 97 -17.42 15.74 14.53
N ASP A 98 -17.46 14.99 15.65
CA ASP A 98 -17.42 15.57 17.00
C ASP A 98 -16.16 15.28 17.85
N GLN A 99 -15.15 14.56 17.35
CA GLN A 99 -13.88 14.41 18.10
C GLN A 99 -12.63 14.36 17.21
N PRO A 100 -11.64 15.26 17.43
CA PRO A 100 -10.32 15.18 16.81
C PRO A 100 -9.41 14.11 17.44
N SER A 101 -9.93 13.19 18.26
CA SER A 101 -9.18 12.15 18.99
C SER A 101 -8.85 10.90 18.14
N MET A 102 -9.14 10.92 16.84
CA MET A 102 -9.05 9.79 15.90
C MET A 102 -7.67 9.12 15.77
N SER A 103 -6.57 9.73 16.22
CA SER A 103 -5.23 9.13 16.12
C SER A 103 -5.03 7.93 17.06
N VAL A 104 -5.79 7.84 18.16
CA VAL A 104 -5.57 6.83 19.21
C VAL A 104 -6.29 5.51 18.91
N ASP A 105 -7.44 5.54 18.23
CA ASP A 105 -8.24 4.34 17.95
C ASP A 105 -7.69 3.50 16.80
N PHE A 106 -7.08 4.12 15.78
CA PHE A 106 -6.32 3.44 14.72
C PHE A 106 -5.28 2.48 15.31
N LEU A 107 -4.55 2.97 16.32
CA LEU A 107 -3.50 2.24 17.00
C LEU A 107 -4.06 1.15 17.93
N LYS A 108 -5.34 1.15 18.32
CA LYS A 108 -5.86 0.12 19.23
C LYS A 108 -6.10 -1.23 18.55
N ASN A 109 -6.14 -1.29 17.22
CA ASN A 109 -6.45 -2.54 16.49
C ASN A 109 -5.19 -3.34 16.12
N GLU A 110 -4.57 -3.94 17.14
CA GLU A 110 -3.33 -4.72 17.02
C GLU A 110 -3.43 -5.89 16.03
N LYS A 111 -4.57 -6.58 16.00
CA LYS A 111 -4.78 -7.72 15.09
C LYS A 111 -4.66 -7.31 13.62
N ASN A 112 -5.33 -6.22 13.23
CA ASN A 112 -5.32 -5.77 11.85
C ASN A 112 -3.95 -5.19 11.45
N LEU A 113 -3.24 -4.54 12.38
CA LEU A 113 -1.87 -4.08 12.17
C LEU A 113 -0.89 -5.26 11.99
N GLN A 114 -1.04 -6.33 12.76
CA GLN A 114 -0.24 -7.54 12.58
C GLN A 114 -0.52 -8.20 11.22
N THR A 115 -1.79 -8.26 10.80
CA THR A 115 -2.16 -8.78 9.48
C THR A 115 -1.57 -7.92 8.35
N LEU A 116 -1.60 -6.59 8.49
CA LEU A 116 -0.96 -5.66 7.57
C LEU A 116 0.55 -5.93 7.48
N ASN A 117 1.24 -6.00 8.62
CA ASN A 117 2.68 -6.24 8.67
C ASN A 117 3.06 -7.58 8.00
N ASN A 118 2.30 -8.65 8.29
CA ASN A 118 2.52 -9.95 7.66
C ASN A 118 2.31 -9.88 6.14
N ALA A 119 1.26 -9.21 5.66
CA ALA A 119 0.99 -9.06 4.24
C ALA A 119 2.10 -8.27 3.52
N LEU A 120 2.56 -7.18 4.12
CA LEU A 120 3.68 -6.37 3.63
C LEU A 120 4.94 -7.22 3.48
N GLY A 121 5.33 -7.96 4.53
CA GLY A 121 6.51 -8.82 4.51
C GLY A 121 6.42 -10.00 3.53
N THR A 122 5.22 -10.57 3.33
CA THR A 122 5.01 -11.59 2.28
C THR A 122 5.21 -10.99 0.90
N LEU A 123 4.59 -9.85 0.60
CA LEU A 123 4.69 -9.20 -0.70
C LEU A 123 6.09 -8.67 -1.00
N GLU A 124 6.78 -8.13 0.01
CA GLU A 124 8.17 -7.69 -0.10
C GLU A 124 9.09 -8.83 -0.55
N ARG A 125 8.94 -10.02 0.04
CA ARG A 125 9.73 -11.21 -0.33
C ARG A 125 9.45 -11.69 -1.76
N ILE A 126 8.25 -11.44 -2.28
CA ILE A 126 7.85 -11.87 -3.62
C ILE A 126 8.37 -10.89 -4.67
N PHE A 127 8.21 -9.59 -4.43
CA PHE A 127 8.52 -8.55 -5.41
C PHE A 127 9.93 -7.95 -5.25
N CYS A 128 10.64 -8.24 -4.14
CA CYS A 128 12.03 -7.86 -3.84
C CYS A 128 12.45 -6.52 -4.46
N VAL A 129 11.79 -5.44 -4.05
CA VAL A 129 12.18 -4.08 -4.44
C VAL A 129 13.09 -3.51 -3.38
N THR A 130 14.35 -3.98 -3.30
CA THR A 130 15.37 -3.38 -2.43
C THR A 130 16.28 -2.47 -3.24
N ASP A 131 16.24 -1.17 -2.90
CA ASP A 131 17.25 -0.12 -3.10
C ASP A 131 17.99 -0.07 -4.44
N GLY A 132 17.30 0.11 -5.57
CA GLY A 132 17.88 0.65 -6.82
C GLY A 132 19.08 -0.10 -7.43
N LYS A 133 19.51 -1.18 -6.79
CA LYS A 133 20.51 -2.14 -7.17
C LYS A 133 19.77 -3.44 -7.03
N SER A 134 19.28 -3.95 -8.16
CA SER A 134 18.83 -5.33 -8.22
C SER A 134 19.90 -6.19 -7.55
N SER A 135 19.54 -6.82 -6.43
CA SER A 135 20.35 -7.92 -5.94
C SER A 135 20.49 -8.86 -7.14
N LYS A 136 21.73 -9.21 -7.50
CA LYS A 136 22.07 -10.16 -8.57
C LYS A 136 21.60 -11.57 -8.20
N HIS A 137 20.30 -11.74 -8.05
CA HIS A 137 19.62 -13.02 -8.10
C HIS A 137 18.69 -12.92 -9.30
N ASP A 138 19.10 -13.64 -10.35
CA ASP A 138 18.58 -13.70 -11.72
C ASP A 138 17.13 -14.17 -11.86
N ASN A 139 16.21 -13.63 -11.05
CA ASN A 139 14.79 -13.93 -11.18
C ASN A 139 14.02 -12.84 -11.91
N LEU A 140 14.53 -11.61 -12.02
CA LEU A 140 13.78 -10.52 -12.66
C LEU A 140 13.88 -10.50 -14.21
N GLY A 141 14.92 -11.11 -14.77
CA GLY A 141 15.15 -11.18 -16.23
C GLY A 141 14.15 -12.04 -17.01
N LYS A 142 13.21 -12.72 -16.34
CA LYS A 142 12.17 -13.55 -16.99
C LYS A 142 10.81 -12.88 -17.09
N TYR A 143 10.59 -11.70 -16.51
CA TYR A 143 9.26 -11.07 -16.48
C TYR A 143 8.96 -10.17 -17.68
N SER A 144 9.82 -10.10 -18.71
CA SER A 144 9.58 -9.27 -19.90
C SER A 144 9.93 -9.92 -21.24
N SER A 145 10.25 -11.21 -21.31
CA SER A 145 10.65 -11.87 -22.56
C SER A 145 9.76 -13.07 -22.91
N THR A 146 8.55 -12.80 -23.37
CA THR A 146 7.87 -13.70 -24.32
C THR A 146 7.98 -13.11 -25.71
N LEU A 147 9.16 -13.23 -26.31
CA LEU A 147 9.36 -13.34 -27.76
C LEU A 147 10.83 -13.72 -28.02
N THR A 148 11.02 -14.76 -28.82
CA THR A 148 12.27 -15.30 -29.39
C THR A 148 13.10 -16.28 -28.54
N ASP A 149 12.84 -17.55 -28.82
CA ASP A 149 13.78 -18.55 -29.31
C ASP A 149 14.61 -19.43 -28.34
N ALA A 150 14.75 -20.67 -28.77
CA ALA A 150 15.17 -21.84 -28.02
C ALA A 150 16.70 -22.00 -27.90
N ARG A 151 17.19 -22.51 -26.75
CA ARG A 151 18.07 -23.70 -26.65
C ARG A 151 18.62 -23.94 -25.22
N HIS A 152 18.35 -25.17 -24.77
CA HIS A 152 19.01 -26.06 -23.80
C HIS A 152 19.70 -25.58 -22.48
N PRO A 153 19.54 -26.36 -21.38
CA PRO A 153 20.00 -26.01 -20.03
C PRO A 153 21.32 -26.69 -19.64
N ASN A 154 22.06 -26.15 -18.65
CA ASN A 154 22.96 -26.97 -17.82
C ASN A 154 23.33 -26.33 -16.47
N LYS A 155 23.03 -27.09 -15.39
CA LYS A 155 23.73 -27.26 -14.09
C LYS A 155 23.98 -26.03 -13.19
N LYS A 156 23.85 -26.09 -11.86
CA LYS A 156 23.35 -27.05 -10.85
C LYS A 156 23.25 -26.25 -9.55
N ASP A 157 22.37 -26.67 -8.64
CA ASP A 157 22.22 -26.20 -7.26
C ASP A 157 21.59 -24.80 -7.07
N SER A 158 20.31 -24.70 -7.41
CA SER A 158 19.42 -23.64 -6.93
C SER A 158 18.33 -24.28 -6.09
N TYR A 159 18.17 -23.81 -4.85
CA TYR A 159 17.03 -24.14 -4.01
C TYR A 159 15.76 -23.91 -4.84
N SER A 160 15.12 -25.02 -5.21
CA SER A 160 13.89 -25.04 -5.97
C SER A 160 12.79 -24.42 -5.11
N CYS A 161 12.55 -23.11 -5.29
CA CYS A 161 11.22 -22.57 -5.06
C CYS A 161 10.33 -23.04 -6.20
N SER A 162 10.00 -24.33 -6.18
CA SER A 162 8.96 -24.91 -7.01
C SER A 162 7.61 -24.55 -6.37
N GLN A 163 7.15 -23.30 -6.52
CA GLN A 163 5.82 -22.91 -6.06
C GLN A 163 5.09 -21.99 -7.05
N SER A 164 4.09 -22.60 -7.69
CA SER A 164 2.85 -22.08 -8.30
C SER A 164 2.89 -21.12 -9.51
N ARG A 165 2.18 -21.54 -10.56
CA ARG A 165 1.79 -20.86 -11.81
C ARG A 165 0.93 -19.57 -11.64
N GLU A 166 0.85 -18.99 -10.45
CA GLU A 166 -0.01 -17.83 -10.15
C GLU A 166 0.87 -16.63 -9.81
N HIS A 167 1.22 -15.84 -10.82
CA HIS A 167 2.01 -14.63 -10.63
C HIS A 167 1.09 -13.42 -10.61
N ILE A 168 1.02 -12.73 -9.46
CA ILE A 168 0.37 -11.43 -9.36
C ILE A 168 1.15 -10.43 -10.20
N ASN A 169 0.45 -9.64 -11.02
CA ASN A 169 1.07 -8.54 -11.74
C ASN A 169 1.60 -7.49 -10.75
N PHE A 170 2.81 -6.98 -11.00
CA PHE A 170 3.41 -5.90 -10.21
C PHE A 170 2.51 -4.68 -10.10
N LEU A 171 1.74 -4.34 -11.13
CA LEU A 171 0.77 -3.22 -11.07
C LEU A 171 -0.33 -3.47 -10.04
N ALA A 172 -0.90 -4.68 -9.97
CA ALA A 172 -1.92 -5.00 -8.97
C ALA A 172 -1.37 -4.93 -7.54
N TYR A 173 -0.11 -5.33 -7.36
CA TYR A 173 0.61 -5.13 -6.10
C TYR A 173 0.78 -3.63 -5.79
N LEU A 174 1.26 -2.84 -6.75
CA LEU A 174 1.45 -1.41 -6.59
C LEU A 174 0.14 -0.67 -6.29
N ASP A 175 -0.96 -1.02 -6.96
CA ASP A 175 -2.29 -0.45 -6.72
C ASP A 175 -2.81 -0.75 -5.31
N SER A 176 -2.58 -1.97 -4.83
CA SER A 176 -2.95 -2.35 -3.45
C SER A 176 -2.15 -1.58 -2.39
N LEU A 177 -0.86 -1.35 -2.65
CA LEU A 177 -0.02 -0.50 -1.80
C LEU A 177 -0.45 0.97 -1.86
N GLU A 178 -0.74 1.49 -3.05
CA GLU A 178 -1.23 2.86 -3.20
C GLU A 178 -2.54 3.06 -2.44
N PHE A 179 -3.46 2.10 -2.57
CA PHE A 179 -4.76 2.12 -1.89
C PHE A 179 -4.58 2.21 -0.38
N VAL A 180 -3.84 1.27 0.23
CA VAL A 180 -3.65 1.27 1.69
C VAL A 180 -2.87 2.51 2.14
N CYS A 181 -1.85 2.95 1.40
CA CYS A 181 -1.08 4.13 1.74
C CYS A 181 -1.94 5.39 1.76
N LYS A 182 -2.83 5.59 0.78
CA LYS A 182 -3.76 6.72 0.76
C LYS A 182 -4.57 6.83 2.05
N ILE A 183 -5.06 5.69 2.56
CA ILE A 183 -5.81 5.65 3.83
C ILE A 183 -4.91 5.95 5.02
N LEU A 184 -3.67 5.46 5.00
CA LEU A 184 -2.68 5.65 6.07
C LEU A 184 -2.09 7.08 6.14
N LEU A 185 -2.22 7.90 5.10
CA LEU A 185 -1.74 9.29 5.12
C LEU A 185 -2.44 10.14 6.20
N GLN A 186 -3.73 9.91 6.45
CA GLN A 186 -4.48 10.66 7.47
C GLN A 186 -3.98 10.37 8.90
N PRO A 187 -3.92 9.11 9.38
CA PRO A 187 -3.40 8.83 10.71
C PRO A 187 -1.93 9.23 10.86
N ALA A 188 -1.13 9.16 9.78
CA ALA A 188 0.25 9.64 9.80
C ALA A 188 0.33 11.15 10.08
N ASN A 189 -0.50 11.95 9.41
CA ASN A 189 -0.57 13.39 9.67
C ASN A 189 -1.10 13.70 11.07
N ALA A 190 -2.13 13.00 11.53
CA ALA A 190 -2.70 13.22 12.86
C ALA A 190 -1.65 13.00 13.97
N VAL A 191 -0.79 11.99 13.82
CA VAL A 191 0.29 11.74 14.79
C VAL A 191 1.44 12.73 14.68
N TRP A 192 1.77 13.21 13.49
CA TRP A 192 2.70 14.32 13.35
C TRP A 192 2.21 15.57 14.11
N GLU A 193 0.92 15.91 13.97
CA GLU A 193 0.32 17.04 14.68
C GLU A 193 0.28 16.83 16.19
N SER A 194 -0.02 15.62 16.68
CA SER A 194 0.00 15.34 18.13
C SER A 194 1.42 15.36 18.69
N PHE A 195 2.41 14.85 17.94
CA PHE A 195 3.82 14.90 18.32
C PHE A 195 4.29 16.34 18.52
N PHE A 196 3.86 17.26 17.64
CA PHE A 196 4.15 18.68 17.78
C PHE A 196 3.45 19.33 18.97
N LYS A 197 2.16 19.04 19.19
CA LYS A 197 1.34 19.74 20.20
C LYS A 197 1.49 19.21 21.63
N GLU A 198 1.55 17.89 21.80
CA GLU A 198 1.34 17.26 23.11
C GLU A 198 2.61 16.65 23.71
N LYS A 199 3.74 16.61 22.97
CA LYS A 199 5.02 15.97 23.35
C LYS A 199 4.92 14.50 23.81
N THR A 200 3.73 13.89 23.79
CA THR A 200 3.52 12.47 24.07
C THR A 200 3.69 11.68 22.79
N VAL A 201 4.67 10.77 22.77
CA VAL A 201 4.93 9.87 21.63
C VAL A 201 3.88 8.75 21.63
N PRO A 202 2.98 8.66 20.63
CA PRO A 202 2.05 7.55 20.55
C PRO A 202 2.81 6.28 20.15
N THR A 203 2.75 5.26 21.01
CA THR A 203 3.08 3.82 20.80
C THR A 203 3.94 3.49 19.56
N SER A 204 5.27 3.49 19.71
CA SER A 204 6.24 3.41 18.61
C SER A 204 6.02 2.21 17.66
N GLY A 205 5.78 1.01 18.19
CA GLY A 205 5.69 -0.21 17.36
C GLY A 205 4.53 -0.25 16.35
N LYS A 206 3.49 0.56 16.56
CA LYS A 206 2.32 0.61 15.65
C LYS A 206 2.54 1.59 14.50
N MET A 207 3.30 2.65 14.75
CA MET A 207 3.73 3.57 13.70
C MET A 207 4.87 3.01 12.84
N THR A 208 5.64 2.06 13.36
CA THR A 208 6.56 1.25 12.55
C THR A 208 5.82 0.56 11.40
N CYS A 209 4.65 -0.02 11.63
CA CYS A 209 3.88 -0.70 10.57
C CYS A 209 3.40 0.28 9.48
N VAL A 210 2.94 1.47 9.88
CA VAL A 210 2.58 2.55 8.95
C VAL A 210 3.79 2.99 8.12
N LEU A 211 4.93 3.19 8.78
CA LEU A 211 6.18 3.57 8.13
C LEU A 211 6.66 2.49 7.14
N MET A 212 6.54 1.21 7.50
CA MET A 212 6.84 0.09 6.60
C MET A 212 5.97 0.12 5.34
N ALA A 213 4.65 0.29 5.49
CA ALA A 213 3.74 0.38 4.35
C ALA A 213 4.11 1.54 3.41
N LEU A 214 4.36 2.72 3.98
CA LEU A 214 4.77 3.90 3.22
C LEU A 214 6.09 3.68 2.49
N ASN A 215 7.12 3.15 3.18
CA ASN A 215 8.42 2.88 2.57
C ASN A 215 8.31 1.84 1.44
N GLN A 216 7.57 0.75 1.66
CA GLN A 216 7.38 -0.28 0.64
C GLN A 216 6.66 0.27 -0.60
N PHE A 217 5.67 1.14 -0.43
CA PHE A 217 5.03 1.85 -1.53
C PHE A 217 5.98 2.81 -2.25
N ILE A 218 6.79 3.57 -1.50
CA ILE A 218 7.79 4.48 -2.07
C ILE A 218 8.80 3.71 -2.93
N ASP A 219 9.41 2.66 -2.38
CA ASP A 219 10.41 1.86 -3.07
C ASP A 219 9.82 1.21 -4.33
N SER A 220 8.62 0.64 -4.21
CA SER A 220 7.90 0.03 -5.34
C SER A 220 7.57 1.06 -6.42
N SER A 221 7.13 2.27 -6.03
CA SER A 221 6.80 3.33 -6.99
C SER A 221 8.04 3.84 -7.72
N LEU A 222 9.14 4.10 -7.01
CA LEU A 222 10.41 4.53 -7.61
C LEU A 222 10.95 3.49 -8.59
N PHE A 223 10.85 2.21 -8.25
CA PHE A 223 11.16 1.12 -9.16
C PHE A 223 10.24 1.13 -10.40
N ALA A 224 8.94 1.33 -10.19
CA ALA A 224 7.96 1.36 -11.27
C ALA A 224 8.27 2.47 -12.30
N TYR A 225 8.59 3.69 -11.83
CA TYR A 225 9.04 4.79 -12.70
C TYR A 225 10.32 4.47 -13.48
N SER A 226 11.19 3.62 -12.93
CA SER A 226 12.48 3.28 -13.55
C SER A 226 12.37 2.16 -14.59
N CYS A 227 11.41 1.25 -14.45
CA CYS A 227 11.41 -0.02 -15.18
C CYS A 227 10.14 -0.34 -15.97
N THR A 228 9.03 0.37 -15.74
CA THR A 228 7.73 0.00 -16.33
C THR A 228 7.21 1.05 -17.32
N LYS A 229 6.61 0.58 -18.42
CA LYS A 229 5.86 1.43 -19.35
C LYS A 229 4.49 1.71 -18.74
N MET A 230 4.38 2.76 -17.93
CA MET A 230 3.09 3.30 -17.48
C MET A 230 2.55 4.33 -18.47
N SER A 231 1.23 4.40 -18.58
CA SER A 231 0.54 5.54 -19.20
C SER A 231 0.78 6.82 -18.41
N ASP A 232 0.57 7.97 -19.04
CA ASP A 232 0.79 9.26 -18.36
C ASP A 232 -0.26 9.52 -17.26
N GLU A 233 -1.49 9.02 -17.43
CA GLU A 233 -2.54 9.09 -16.40
C GLU A 233 -2.17 8.27 -15.15
N GLU A 234 -1.66 7.05 -15.33
CA GLU A 234 -1.17 6.22 -14.22
C GLU A 234 0.00 6.87 -13.49
N LYS A 235 0.94 7.46 -14.24
CA LYS A 235 2.08 8.20 -13.66
C LYS A 235 1.61 9.41 -12.86
N GLU A 236 0.63 10.17 -13.34
CA GLU A 236 0.13 11.35 -12.64
C GLU A 236 -0.58 10.95 -11.33
N ARG A 237 -1.45 9.94 -11.38
CA ARG A 237 -2.13 9.37 -10.21
C ARG A 237 -1.13 8.88 -9.17
N LEU A 238 -0.12 8.12 -9.61
CA LEU A 238 0.91 7.56 -8.73
C LEU A 238 1.77 8.65 -8.10
N ASN A 239 2.19 9.65 -8.89
CA ASN A 239 3.04 10.76 -8.47
C ASN A 239 2.44 11.50 -7.27
N LYS A 240 1.16 11.89 -7.38
CA LYS A 240 0.45 12.59 -6.30
C LYS A 240 0.46 11.82 -4.99
N THR A 241 0.34 10.49 -5.05
CA THR A 241 0.35 9.64 -3.87
C THR A 241 1.77 9.45 -3.34
N LEU A 242 2.75 9.25 -4.23
CA LEU A 242 4.16 9.09 -3.91
C LEU A 242 4.72 10.31 -3.16
N LEU A 243 4.44 11.54 -3.63
CA LEU A 243 4.90 12.76 -2.97
C LEU A 243 4.34 12.89 -1.54
N ARG A 244 3.05 12.54 -1.35
CA ARG A 244 2.42 12.55 -0.02
C ARG A 244 2.97 11.45 0.87
N ALA A 245 3.27 10.28 0.31
CA ALA A 245 3.89 9.18 1.03
C ALA A 245 5.32 9.54 1.48
N LEU A 246 6.14 10.15 0.62
CA LEU A 246 7.48 10.64 0.94
C LEU A 246 7.44 11.61 2.13
N VAL A 247 6.57 12.62 2.08
CA VAL A 247 6.39 13.60 3.17
C VAL A 247 5.90 12.94 4.45
N SER A 248 4.98 11.97 4.36
CA SER A 248 4.44 11.29 5.54
C SER A 248 5.45 10.31 6.16
N ALA A 249 6.24 9.62 5.34
CA ALA A 249 7.27 8.69 5.79
C ALA A 249 8.38 9.42 6.55
N ILE A 250 8.82 10.59 6.07
CA ILE A 250 9.81 11.40 6.81
C ILE A 250 9.25 11.95 8.12
N LYS A 251 7.98 12.38 8.16
CA LYS A 251 7.32 12.79 9.40
C LYS A 251 7.29 11.66 10.42
N ILE A 252 6.81 10.48 10.02
CA ILE A 252 6.69 9.33 10.91
C ILE A 252 8.06 8.80 11.34
N SER A 253 9.07 8.79 10.46
CA SER A 253 10.42 8.38 10.85
C SER A 253 11.03 9.28 11.93
N PHE A 254 10.76 10.59 11.90
CA PHE A 254 11.16 11.47 13.01
C PHE A 254 10.36 11.20 14.29
N VAL A 255 9.04 10.98 14.19
CA VAL A 255 8.20 10.66 15.36
C VAL A 255 8.64 9.36 16.03
N THR A 256 8.95 8.32 15.25
CA THR A 256 9.35 7.01 15.78
C THR A 256 10.85 6.86 16.02
N LYS A 257 11.66 7.78 15.48
CA LYS A 257 13.13 7.68 15.41
C LYS A 257 13.62 6.44 14.64
N GLU A 258 12.83 5.94 13.69
CA GLU A 258 13.14 4.76 12.88
C GLU A 258 13.28 5.13 11.41
N ALA A 259 14.23 4.52 10.69
CA ALA A 259 14.37 4.64 9.23
C ALA A 259 14.49 6.07 8.67
N ILE A 260 14.92 7.06 9.47
CA ILE A 260 15.12 8.46 9.04
C ILE A 260 16.03 8.55 7.81
N GLN A 261 17.17 7.85 7.84
CA GLN A 261 18.11 7.83 6.71
C GLN A 261 17.49 7.25 5.44
N LYS A 262 16.67 6.20 5.57
CA LYS A 262 15.94 5.62 4.44
C LYS A 262 14.95 6.62 3.86
N SER A 263 14.13 7.27 4.69
CA SER A 263 13.17 8.28 4.22
C SER A 263 13.87 9.47 3.53
N LEU A 264 15.01 9.94 4.07
CA LEU A 264 15.82 10.98 3.44
C LEU A 264 16.42 10.52 2.09
N TYR A 265 16.92 9.28 2.04
CA TYR A 265 17.41 8.69 0.81
C TYR A 265 16.32 8.62 -0.27
N SER A 266 15.12 8.15 0.07
CA SER A 266 14.00 8.09 -0.87
C SER A 266 13.58 9.47 -1.37
N ILE A 267 13.59 10.50 -0.51
CA ILE A 267 13.37 11.89 -0.94
C ILE A 267 14.46 12.32 -1.93
N ASN A 268 15.72 12.05 -1.64
CA ASN A 268 16.83 12.38 -2.53
C ASN A 268 16.70 11.67 -3.89
N CYS A 269 16.30 10.40 -3.91
CA CYS A 269 16.00 9.64 -5.12
C CYS A 269 14.87 10.29 -5.92
N ALA A 270 13.79 10.72 -5.26
CA ALA A 270 12.67 11.39 -5.91
C ALA A 270 13.09 12.74 -6.51
N ILE A 271 13.83 13.56 -5.77
CA ILE A 271 14.34 14.86 -6.24
C ILE A 271 15.29 14.69 -7.44
N SER A 272 16.12 13.63 -7.41
CA SER A 272 17.08 13.33 -8.49
C SER A 272 16.45 12.62 -9.70
N SER A 273 15.16 12.29 -9.62
CA SER A 273 14.48 11.54 -10.67
C SER A 273 14.09 12.44 -11.85
N THR A 274 13.95 11.84 -13.03
CA THR A 274 13.51 12.56 -14.24
C THR A 274 11.99 12.69 -14.34
N TRP A 275 11.24 11.95 -13.52
CA TRP A 275 9.78 11.93 -13.58
C TRP A 275 9.12 13.05 -12.75
N ILE A 276 9.83 13.62 -11.78
CA ILE A 276 9.30 14.70 -10.95
C ILE A 276 9.26 16.01 -11.75
N LYS A 277 8.10 16.69 -11.76
CA LYS A 277 7.91 17.95 -12.49
C LYS A 277 8.17 19.15 -11.59
N LEU A 278 8.34 20.32 -12.19
CA LEU A 278 8.48 21.59 -11.44
C LEU A 278 7.28 21.86 -10.50
N GLU A 279 6.08 21.46 -10.91
CA GLU A 279 4.87 21.61 -10.11
C GLU A 279 4.89 20.74 -8.85
N ASP A 280 5.48 19.55 -8.93
CA ASP A 280 5.63 18.64 -7.79
C ASP A 280 6.60 19.20 -6.75
N PHE A 281 7.65 19.89 -7.19
CA PHE A 281 8.57 20.60 -6.30
C PHE A 281 7.90 21.72 -5.52
N LYS A 282 6.87 22.38 -6.09
CA LYS A 282 6.09 23.41 -5.37
C LYS A 282 5.35 22.82 -4.17
N TYR A 283 5.03 21.53 -4.17
CA TYR A 283 4.48 20.83 -3.02
C TYR A 283 5.58 20.30 -2.09
N LEU A 284 6.61 19.65 -2.65
CA LEU A 284 7.61 18.94 -1.87
C LEU A 284 8.53 19.88 -1.07
N ILE A 285 9.02 20.97 -1.68
CA ILE A 285 9.97 21.88 -1.04
C ILE A 285 9.35 22.55 0.21
N PRO A 286 8.16 23.18 0.15
CA PRO A 286 7.55 23.76 1.34
C PRO A 286 7.21 22.70 2.40
N SER A 287 6.80 21.49 1.99
CA SER A 287 6.49 20.41 2.93
C SER A 287 7.72 19.99 3.74
N ILE A 288 8.87 19.81 3.08
CA ILE A 288 10.15 19.49 3.76
C ILE A 288 10.61 20.67 4.61
N GLY A 289 10.50 21.90 4.12
CA GLY A 289 10.83 23.11 4.87
C GLY A 289 10.03 23.23 6.17
N ASN A 290 8.72 22.97 6.11
CA ASN A 290 7.84 22.97 7.28
C ASN A 290 8.22 21.89 8.29
N ILE A 291 8.63 20.70 7.82
CA ILE A 291 9.14 19.64 8.71
C ILE A 291 10.41 20.13 9.43
N GLY A 292 11.36 20.72 8.70
CA GLY A 292 12.60 21.26 9.29
C GLY A 292 12.34 22.33 10.35
N VAL A 293 11.47 23.30 10.05
CA VAL A 293 11.06 24.34 11.01
C VAL A 293 10.40 23.73 12.24
N THR A 294 9.52 22.74 12.05
CA THR A 294 8.83 22.05 13.15
C THR A 294 9.83 21.35 14.07
N LEU A 295 10.77 20.59 13.50
CA LEU A 295 11.81 19.88 14.26
C LEU A 295 12.74 20.84 15.01
N TYR A 296 13.08 21.97 14.41
CA TYR A 296 13.85 23.04 15.07
C TYR A 296 13.09 23.59 16.28
N ASN A 297 11.80 23.94 16.10
CA ASN A 297 10.99 24.54 17.16
C ASN A 297 10.76 23.61 18.37
N ILE A 298 10.78 22.29 18.18
CA ILE A 298 10.65 21.33 19.28
C ILE A 298 11.99 20.96 19.93
N GLY A 299 13.11 21.56 19.49
CA GLY A 299 14.45 21.30 20.02
C GLY A 299 15.05 19.95 19.60
N HIS A 300 14.55 19.33 18.52
CA HIS A 300 15.04 18.01 18.10
C HIS A 300 16.49 18.03 17.55
N PHE A 301 17.03 19.22 17.26
CA PHE A 301 18.41 19.42 16.80
C PHE A 301 19.32 20.07 17.86
N GLU A 302 18.86 20.22 19.11
CA GLU A 302 19.72 20.67 20.21
C GLU A 302 20.41 19.46 20.86
N GLU A 303 21.54 19.05 20.26
CA GLU A 303 22.67 18.36 20.91
C GLU A 303 23.99 19.02 20.46
#